data_AF-A0A534LYJ9-F1
#
_entry.id   AF-A0A534LYJ9-F1
#
_cell.length_a   1.000
_cell.length_b   1.000
_cell.length_c   1.000
_cell.angle_alpha   90.00
_cell.angle_beta   90.00
_cell.angle_gamma   90.00
#
_symmetry.space_group_name_H-M   'P 1'
#
loop_
_entity.id
_entity.type
_entity.pdbx_description
1 polymer ?
#
loop_
_entity_poly.entity_id
_entity_poly.type
_entity_poly.pdbx_seq_one_letter_code
_entity_poly.pdbx_strand_id
1 'polypeptide(L)'
;MVAIENVLLATVSVFALALTLIAVIAFRRTRDRHLVFLAGAFGVFFLKGLVLTIFLFSPTIDLRQTFVLSGALDLVILALFYGFTLRR
;
A
#
# COMPACT_ATOMS: atom_id res chain seq x y z
N MET A 1 -9.67 10.99 19.88
CA MET A 1 -8.57 11.04 18.89
C MET A 1 -8.48 9.73 18.10
N VAL A 2 -8.49 8.57 18.78
CA VAL A 2 -8.48 7.21 18.17
C VAL A 2 -9.51 6.98 17.04
N ALA A 3 -10.75 7.47 17.17
CA ALA A 3 -11.78 7.23 16.16
C ALA A 3 -11.48 7.90 14.80
N ILE A 4 -10.91 9.11 14.81
CA ILE A 4 -10.59 9.85 13.57
C ILE A 4 -9.42 9.17 12.86
N GLU A 5 -8.38 8.80 13.59
CA GLU A 5 -7.21 8.08 13.07
C GLU A 5 -7.62 6.76 12.39
N ASN A 6 -8.49 5.99 13.03
CA ASN A 6 -8.97 4.71 12.49
C ASN A 6 -9.79 4.90 11.21
N VAL A 7 -10.67 5.91 11.16
CA VAL A 7 -11.46 6.23 9.96
C VAL A 7 -10.55 6.67 8.81
N LEU A 8 -9.52 7.46 9.11
CA LEU A 8 -8.57 7.96 8.12
C LEU A 8 -7.72 6.81 7.56
N LEU A 9 -7.21 5.93 8.43
CA LEU A 9 -6.47 4.73 8.03
C LEU A 9 -7.32 3.77 7.17
N ALA A 10 -8.58 3.55 7.56
CA ALA A 10 -9.50 2.72 6.79
C ALA A 10 -9.78 3.35 5.40
N THR A 11 -10.01 4.66 5.36
CA THR A 11 -10.26 5.40 4.11
C THR A 11 -9.08 5.27 3.17
N VAL A 12 -7.87 5.54 3.65
CA VAL A 12 -6.63 5.42 2.87
C VAL A 12 -6.46 4.01 2.31
N SER A 13 -6.78 2.98 3.10
CA SER A 13 -6.71 1.57 2.67
C SER A 13 -7.74 1.26 1.57
N VAL A 14 -8.98 1.74 1.70
CA VAL A 14 -10.03 1.56 0.68
C VAL A 14 -9.63 2.24 -0.64
N PHE A 15 -9.09 3.46 -0.58
CA PHE A 15 -8.56 4.14 -1.76
C PHE A 15 -7.40 3.37 -2.40
N ALA A 16 -6.48 2.86 -1.59
CA ALA A 16 -5.37 2.03 -2.06
C ALA A 16 -5.86 0.81 -2.84
N LEU A 17 -6.87 0.12 -2.32
CA LEU A 17 -7.50 -1.02 -3.00
C LEU A 17 -8.15 -0.62 -4.32
N ALA A 18 -8.94 0.46 -4.31
CA ALA A 18 -9.60 0.96 -5.53
C ALA A 18 -8.57 1.33 -6.61
N LEU A 19 -7.50 2.04 -6.23
CA LEU A 19 -6.41 2.40 -7.14
C LEU A 19 -5.65 1.18 -7.66
N THR A 20 -5.45 0.16 -6.82
CA THR A 20 -4.86 -1.11 -7.24
C THR A 20 -5.71 -1.77 -8.31
N LEU A 21 -7.03 -1.86 -8.10
CA LEU A 21 -7.95 -2.44 -9.08
C LEU A 21 -7.98 -1.65 -10.38
N ILE A 22 -8.04 -0.31 -10.30
CA ILE A 22 -8.00 0.57 -11.47
C ILE A 22 -6.69 0.37 -12.25
N ALA A 23 -5.55 0.31 -11.56
CA ALA A 23 -4.24 0.08 -12.19
C ALA A 23 -4.16 -1.30 -12.87
N VAL A 24 -4.71 -2.35 -12.24
CA VAL A 24 -4.79 -3.69 -12.83
C VAL A 24 -5.71 -3.73 -14.05
N ILE A 25 -6.87 -3.07 -14.00
CA ILE A 25 -7.80 -2.97 -15.12
C ILE A 25 -7.16 -2.19 -16.27
N ALA A 26 -6.49 -1.07 -15.97
CA ALA A 26 -5.77 -0.27 -16.95
C ALA A 26 -4.65 -1.10 -17.61
N PHE A 27 -3.88 -1.86 -16.82
CA PHE A 27 -2.86 -2.78 -17.32
C PHE A 27 -3.45 -3.81 -18.29
N ARG A 28 -4.59 -4.42 -17.95
CA ARG A 28 -5.26 -5.38 -18.83
C ARG A 28 -5.71 -4.74 -20.15
N ARG A 29 -6.12 -3.46 -20.13
CA ARG A 29 -6.61 -2.74 -21.30
C ARG A 29 -5.49 -2.25 -22.22
N THR A 30 -4.39 -1.72 -21.67
CA THR A 30 -3.29 -1.14 -22.46
C THR A 30 -2.13 -2.10 -22.70
N ARG A 31 -2.02 -3.17 -21.90
CA ARG A 31 -0.85 -4.08 -21.81
C ARG A 31 0.47 -3.35 -21.53
N ASP A 32 0.39 -2.13 -20.99
CA ASP A 32 1.57 -1.35 -20.65
C ASP A 32 2.21 -1.89 -19.36
N ARG A 33 3.42 -2.46 -19.49
CA ARG A 33 4.19 -3.04 -18.37
C ARG A 33 4.47 -2.03 -17.26
N HIS A 34 4.41 -0.73 -17.53
CA HIS A 34 4.60 0.30 -16.52
C HIS A 34 3.47 0.27 -15.47
N LEU A 35 2.24 -0.03 -15.89
CA LEU A 35 1.09 -0.09 -14.98
C LEU A 35 1.20 -1.23 -13.96
N VAL A 36 2.06 -2.23 -14.21
CA VAL A 36 2.35 -3.29 -13.24
C VAL A 36 3.06 -2.73 -12.01
N PHE A 37 4.00 -1.79 -12.17
CA PHE A 37 4.69 -1.15 -11.05
C PHE A 37 3.72 -0.30 -10.23
N LEU A 38 2.80 0.40 -10.91
CA LEU A 38 1.79 1.22 -10.26
C LEU A 38 0.77 0.36 -9.49
N ALA A 39 0.29 -0.73 -10.10
CA ALA A 39 -0.57 -1.70 -9.43
C ALA A 39 0.14 -2.34 -8.23
N GLY A 40 1.42 -2.69 -8.37
CA GLY A 40 2.25 -3.18 -7.28
C GLY A 40 2.37 -2.17 -6.14
N ALA A 41 2.65 -0.91 -6.45
CA ALA A 41 2.82 0.13 -5.43
C ALA A 41 1.54 0.34 -4.61
N PHE A 42 0.40 0.45 -5.28
CA PHE A 42 -0.90 0.56 -4.61
C PHE A 42 -1.25 -0.70 -3.83
N GLY A 43 -0.92 -1.89 -4.36
CA GLY A 43 -1.15 -3.16 -3.68
C GLY A 43 -0.34 -3.31 -2.41
N VAL A 44 0.95 -2.95 -2.43
CA VAL A 44 1.82 -2.94 -1.24
C VAL A 44 1.33 -1.93 -0.21
N PHE A 45 0.88 -0.75 -0.67
CA PHE A 45 0.30 0.26 0.21
C PHE A 45 -1.01 -0.22 0.87
N PHE A 46 -1.87 -0.94 0.13
CA PHE A 46 -3.05 -1.60 0.69
C PHE A 46 -2.68 -2.67 1.72
N LEU A 47 -1.68 -3.52 1.42
CA LEU A 47 -1.17 -4.53 2.36
C LEU A 47 -0.65 -3.89 3.65
N LYS A 48 0.06 -2.77 3.56
CA LYS A 48 0.48 -1.98 4.73
C LYS A 48 -0.71 -1.54 5.58
N GLY A 49 -1.78 -1.06 4.95
CA GLY A 49 -3.03 -0.69 5.62
C GLY A 49 -3.70 -1.87 6.34
N LEU A 50 -3.76 -3.04 5.71
CA LEU A 50 -4.27 -4.26 6.34
C LEU A 50 -3.42 -4.69 7.54
N VAL A 51 -2.10 -4.67 7.39
CA VAL A 51 -1.15 -5.03 8.44
C VAL A 51 -1.32 -4.11 9.65
N LEU A 52 -1.39 -2.79 9.44
CA LEU A 52 -1.68 -1.80 10.49
C LEU A 52 -3.03 -2.05 11.15
N THR A 53 -4.05 -2.38 10.37
CA THR A 53 -5.38 -2.70 10.91
C THR A 53 -5.31 -3.93 11.81
N ILE A 54 -4.64 -5.01 11.39
CA ILE A 54 -4.45 -6.21 12.22
C ILE A 54 -3.71 -5.88 13.52
N PHE A 55 -2.67 -5.03 13.45
CA PHE A 55 -1.93 -4.59 14.63
C PHE A 55 -2.80 -3.82 15.63
N LEU A 56 -3.74 -3.00 15.16
CA LEU A 56 -4.67 -2.28 16.05
C LEU A 56 -5.53 -3.23 16.90
N PHE A 57 -5.76 -4.46 16.43
CA PHE A 57 -6.56 -5.48 17.13
C PHE A 57 -5.71 -6.56 17.82
N SER A 58 -4.37 -6.49 17.78
CA SER A 58 -3.47 -7.46 18.40
C SER A 58 -2.72 -6.84 19.59
N PRO A 59 -3.12 -7.13 20.85
CA PRO A 59 -2.53 -6.50 22.03
C PRO A 59 -1.07 -6.88 22.31
N THR A 60 -0.56 -7.91 21.63
CA THR A 60 0.72 -8.57 21.94
C THR A 60 1.89 -8.08 21.08
N ILE A 61 1.68 -7.12 20.17
CA ILE A 61 2.71 -6.76 19.18
C ILE A 61 3.40 -5.45 19.56
N ASP A 62 4.74 -5.52 19.63
CA ASP A 62 5.62 -4.39 19.90
C ASP A 62 5.55 -3.32 18.78
N LEU A 63 5.36 -2.06 19.18
CA LEU A 63 5.36 -0.89 18.29
C LEU A 63 6.64 -0.80 17.46
N ARG A 64 7.78 -1.22 18.02
CA ARG A 64 9.07 -1.15 17.32
C ARG A 64 9.08 -2.04 16.08
N GLN A 65 8.52 -3.24 16.18
CA GLN A 65 8.45 -4.19 15.08
C GLN A 65 7.48 -3.72 13.99
N THR A 66 6.36 -3.13 14.40
CA THR A 66 5.38 -2.51 13.49
C THR A 66 5.99 -1.34 12.71
N PHE A 67 6.79 -0.50 13.38
CA PHE A 67 7.47 0.62 12.73
C PHE A 67 8.49 0.16 11.68
N VAL A 68 9.30 -0.85 12.01
CA VAL A 68 10.28 -1.43 11.06
C VAL A 68 9.58 -2.04 9.85
N LEU A 69 8.50 -2.81 10.07
CA LEU A 69 7.74 -3.41 8.98
C LEU A 69 7.08 -2.35 8.08
N SER A 70 6.48 -1.32 8.69
CA SER A 70 5.91 -0.18 7.96
C SER A 70 6.94 0.53 7.09
N GLY A 71 8.12 0.82 7.63
CA GLY A 71 9.20 1.46 6.89
C GLY A 71 9.75 0.59 5.75
N ALA A 72 9.84 -0.73 5.96
CA ALA A 72 10.25 -1.66 4.90
C ALA A 72 9.24 -1.66 3.74
N LEU A 73 7.94 -1.63 4.03
CA LEU A 73 6.90 -1.53 3.00
C LEU A 73 6.99 -0.20 2.24
N ASP A 74 7.32 0.90 2.92
CA ASP A 74 7.54 2.20 2.27
C ASP A 74 8.72 2.17 1.31
N LEU A 75 9.83 1.50 1.68
CA LEU A 75 10.97 1.31 0.78
C LEU A 75 10.60 0.49 -0.46
N VAL A 76 9.75 -0.53 -0.31
CA VAL A 76 9.25 -1.31 -1.45
C VAL A 76 8.38 -0.44 -2.36
N ILE A 77 7.50 0.39 -1.81
CA ILE A 77 6.67 1.33 -2.57
C ILE A 77 7.55 2.32 -3.34
N LEU A 78 8.56 2.90 -2.69
CA LEU A 78 9.52 3.80 -3.32
C LEU A 78 10.31 3.11 -4.44
N ALA A 79 10.75 1.88 -4.23
CA ALA A 79 11.43 1.09 -5.25
C ALA A 79 10.53 0.80 -6.47
N LEU A 80 9.24 0.52 -6.23
CA LEU A 80 8.26 0.33 -7.31
C LEU A 80 8.02 1.61 -8.09
N PHE A 81 7.88 2.76 -7.41
CA PHE A 81 7.78 4.06 -8.08
C PHE A 81 9.05 4.44 -8.84
N TYR A 82 10.23 4.14 -8.30
CA TYR A 82 11.49 4.33 -9.02
C TYR A 82 11.57 3.42 -10.26
N GLY A 83 11.16 2.15 -10.17
CA GLY A 83 11.08 1.26 -11.31
C GLY A 83 10.10 1.75 -12.39
N PHE A 84 9.00 2.38 -11.96
CA PHE A 84 8.05 3.04 -12.86
C PHE A 84 8.65 4.23 -13.61
N THR A 85 9.48 5.05 -12.95
CA THR A 85 10.11 6.24 -13.58
C THR A 85 11.30 5.91 -14.45
N LEU A 86 12.12 4.92 -14.08
CA LEU A 86 13.40 4.63 -14.77
C LEU A 86 13.23 4.01 -16.16
N ARG A 87 12.09 3.36 -16.43
CA ARG A 87 11.84 2.69 -17.72
C ARG A 87 11.22 3.59 -18.80
N ARG A 88 11.13 4.91 -18.57
CA ARG A 88 10.57 5.88 -19.54
C ARG A 88 11.43 6.07 -20.77
#